data_AF-F9ERS3-F1
#
_entry.id   AF-F9ERS3-F1
#
_cell.length_a   1.000
_cell.length_b   1.000
_cell.length_c   1.000
_cell.angle_alpha   90.00
_cell.angle_beta   90.00
_cell.angle_gamma   90.00
#
_symmetry.space_group_name_H-M   'P 1'
#
loop_
_entity.id
_entity.type
_entity.pdbx_description
1 polymer ?
#
loop_
_entity_poly.entity_id
_entity_poly.type
_entity_poly.pdbx_seq_one_letter_code
_entity_poly.pdbx_strand_id
1 'polypeptide(L)'
;MGDTQVGCFLCGQVLTEKPDEEKFRAYAKELGINENKYIEALRKVKILPYERIEYIANFLYKISSKMSNFIYYQNMGISANKFYKSSIDEFHKYLQADKENKFENKKFS
;
A
#
# COMPACT_ATOMS: atom_id res chain seq x y z
N MET A 1 3.70 -2.22 -15.79
CA MET A 1 3.83 -1.52 -14.49
C MET A 1 2.49 -1.62 -13.79
N GLY A 2 2.31 -2.50 -12.80
CA GLY A 2 1.02 -2.66 -12.12
C GLY A 2 0.83 -3.91 -11.25
N ASP A 3 1.68 -4.93 -11.38
CA ASP A 3 1.37 -6.26 -10.82
C ASP A 3 1.51 -6.36 -9.29
N THR A 4 2.18 -5.41 -8.65
CA THR A 4 2.34 -5.40 -7.19
C THR A 4 1.31 -4.46 -6.54
N GLN A 5 0.27 -5.03 -5.94
CA GLN A 5 -0.65 -4.28 -5.09
C GLN A 5 0.08 -3.81 -3.83
N VAL A 6 0.30 -2.49 -3.72
CA VAL A 6 0.98 -1.88 -2.57
C VAL A 6 0.04 -1.54 -1.41
N GLY A 7 -1.28 -1.54 -1.64
CA GLY A 7 -2.30 -1.29 -0.62
C GLY A 7 -3.69 -0.99 -1.20
N CYS A 8 -4.71 -0.99 -0.35
CA CYS A 8 -6.10 -0.65 -0.69
C CYS A 8 -6.74 0.11 0.48
N PHE A 9 -7.57 1.12 0.18
CA PHE A 9 -8.37 1.84 1.17
C PHE A 9 -9.83 1.37 1.11
N LEU A 10 -10.34 0.87 2.23
CA LEU A 10 -11.76 0.51 2.38
C LEU A 10 -12.47 1.63 3.15
N CYS A 11 -13.30 2.42 2.46
CA CYS A 11 -13.92 3.63 3.02
C CYS A 11 -15.37 3.45 3.48
N GLY A 12 -15.90 2.23 3.44
CA GLY A 12 -17.30 1.93 3.80
C GLY A 12 -18.31 2.47 2.78
N GLN A 13 -19.57 2.58 3.20
CA GLN A 13 -20.68 3.03 2.36
C GLN A 13 -21.09 4.46 2.69
N VAL A 14 -21.40 5.23 1.65
CA VAL A 14 -21.92 6.60 1.74
C VAL A 14 -23.05 6.78 0.73
N LEU A 15 -23.95 7.71 0.99
CA LEU A 15 -24.99 8.14 0.06
C LEU A 15 -24.71 9.56 -0.39
N THR A 16 -24.93 9.85 -1.67
CA THR A 16 -24.78 11.20 -2.22
C THR A 16 -25.96 12.10 -1.86
N GLU A 17 -27.12 11.51 -1.63
CA GLU A 17 -28.38 12.18 -1.37
C GLU A 17 -29.26 11.36 -0.42
N LYS A 18 -30.37 11.95 0.00
CA LYS A 18 -31.33 11.27 0.87
C LYS A 18 -31.95 10.10 0.08
N PRO A 19 -31.90 8.87 0.62
CA PRO A 19 -32.40 7.71 -0.12
C PRO A 19 -33.93 7.67 -0.16
N ASP A 20 -34.46 7.16 -1.27
CA ASP A 20 -35.88 6.85 -1.43
C ASP A 20 -36.20 5.50 -0.77
N GLU A 21 -36.78 5.55 0.43
CA GLU A 21 -37.04 4.36 1.23
C GLU A 21 -37.94 3.33 0.53
N GLU A 22 -38.88 3.74 -0.33
CA GLU A 22 -39.76 2.79 -1.02
C GLU A 22 -39.01 1.99 -2.08
N LYS A 23 -38.11 2.63 -2.83
CA LYS A 23 -37.22 1.92 -3.76
C LYS A 23 -36.33 0.92 -3.04
N PHE A 24 -35.76 1.30 -1.89
CA PHE A 24 -34.93 0.39 -1.10
C PHE A 24 -35.72 -0.75 -0.44
N ARG A 25 -37.02 -0.55 -0.14
CA ARG A 25 -37.91 -1.66 0.27
C ARG A 25 -38.15 -2.63 -0.87
N ALA A 26 -38.39 -2.13 -2.09
CA ALA A 26 -38.52 -2.99 -3.28
C ALA A 26 -37.27 -3.85 -3.48
N TYR A 27 -36.07 -3.27 -3.37
CA TYR A 27 -34.81 -4.03 -3.42
C TYR A 27 -34.69 -5.05 -2.30
N ALA A 28 -35.05 -4.69 -1.06
CA ALA A 28 -35.02 -5.64 0.05
C ALA A 28 -35.93 -6.84 -0.22
N LYS A 29 -37.12 -6.61 -0.78
CA LYS A 29 -38.06 -7.67 -1.17
C LYS A 29 -37.52 -8.56 -2.29
N GLU A 30 -36.93 -7.99 -3.33
CA GLU A 30 -36.29 -8.73 -4.43
C GLU A 30 -35.15 -9.63 -3.93
N LEU A 31 -34.38 -9.14 -2.96
CA LEU A 31 -33.25 -9.85 -2.36
C LEU A 31 -33.67 -10.83 -1.25
N GLY A 32 -34.96 -10.92 -0.91
CA GLY A 32 -35.45 -11.75 0.19
C GLY A 32 -34.98 -11.29 1.58
N ILE A 33 -34.61 -10.02 1.72
CA ILE A 33 -34.15 -9.40 2.96
C ILE A 33 -35.34 -8.78 3.70
N ASN A 34 -35.34 -8.83 5.04
CA ASN A 34 -36.34 -8.13 5.83
C ASN A 34 -36.29 -6.62 5.57
N GLU A 35 -37.35 -6.09 4.98
CA GLU A 35 -37.45 -4.68 4.56
C GLU A 35 -37.21 -3.71 5.71
N ASN A 36 -37.80 -3.95 6.88
CA ASN A 36 -37.68 -3.04 8.02
C ASN A 36 -36.24 -2.99 8.53
N LYS A 37 -35.58 -4.13 8.67
CA LYS A 37 -34.15 -4.20 9.04
C LYS A 37 -33.26 -3.53 8.00
N TYR A 38 -33.59 -3.67 6.72
CA TYR A 38 -32.85 -3.06 5.64
C TYR A 38 -32.96 -1.52 5.68
N ILE A 39 -34.16 -0.98 5.88
CA ILE A 39 -34.38 0.47 5.98
C ILE A 39 -33.76 1.05 7.27
N GLU A 40 -33.80 0.32 8.38
CA GLU A 40 -33.07 0.72 9.59
C GLU A 40 -31.56 0.81 9.36
N ALA A 41 -30.99 -0.11 8.58
CA ALA A 41 -29.58 -0.07 8.21
C ALA A 41 -29.28 1.10 7.24
N LEU A 42 -30.14 1.32 6.24
CA LEU A 42 -30.04 2.41 5.28
C LEU A 42 -29.98 3.78 5.98
N ARG A 43 -30.81 3.99 7.02
CA ARG A 43 -30.84 5.24 7.80
C ARG A 43 -29.55 5.50 8.60
N LYS A 44 -28.72 4.48 8.83
CA LYS A 44 -27.41 4.63 9.49
C LYS A 44 -26.31 5.03 8.51
N VAL A 45 -26.54 4.91 7.20
CA VAL A 45 -25.55 5.27 6.19
C VAL A 45 -25.43 6.79 6.12
N LYS A 46 -24.18 7.28 6.13
CA LYS A 46 -23.90 8.71 6.09
C LYS A 46 -24.22 9.30 4.71
N ILE A 47 -24.90 10.44 4.70
CA ILE A 47 -25.15 11.22 3.50
C ILE A 47 -24.06 12.29 3.36
N LEU A 48 -23.40 12.34 2.20
CA LEU A 48 -22.30 13.23 1.87
C LEU A 48 -22.50 13.76 0.45
N PRO A 49 -22.42 15.09 0.23
CA PRO A 49 -22.46 15.65 -1.13
C PRO A 49 -21.37 15.05 -2.02
N TYR A 50 -21.67 14.92 -3.31
CA TYR A 50 -20.77 14.30 -4.28
C TYR A 50 -19.41 15.02 -4.36
N GLU A 51 -19.42 16.35 -4.33
CA GLU A 51 -18.22 17.19 -4.38
C GLU A 51 -17.28 16.87 -3.21
N ARG A 52 -17.84 16.54 -2.05
CA ARG A 52 -17.06 16.16 -0.87
C ARG A 52 -16.43 14.79 -1.02
N ILE A 53 -17.13 13.84 -1.65
CA ILE A 53 -16.60 12.52 -1.97
C ILE A 53 -15.45 12.66 -2.97
N GLU A 54 -15.62 13.45 -4.02
CA GLU A 54 -14.56 13.73 -5.00
C GLU A 54 -13.34 14.40 -4.36
N TYR A 55 -13.55 15.37 -3.47
CA TYR A 55 -12.46 16.00 -2.76
C TYR A 55 -11.65 14.99 -1.94
N ILE A 56 -12.33 14.10 -1.21
CA ILE A 56 -11.69 13.06 -0.40
C ILE A 56 -10.94 12.06 -1.29
N ALA A 57 -11.55 11.62 -2.40
CA ALA A 57 -10.92 10.71 -3.35
C ALA A 57 -9.64 11.31 -3.96
N ASN A 58 -9.71 12.58 -4.39
CA ASN A 58 -8.57 13.30 -4.93
C ASN A 58 -7.46 13.50 -3.88
N PHE A 59 -7.82 13.80 -2.65
CA PHE A 59 -6.88 13.94 -1.54
C PHE A 59 -6.16 12.62 -1.25
N LEU A 60 -6.90 11.51 -1.13
CA LEU A 60 -6.35 10.18 -0.92
C LEU A 60 -5.41 9.80 -2.06
N TYR A 61 -5.84 9.97 -3.31
CA TYR A 61 -5.01 9.69 -4.49
C TYR A 61 -3.68 10.47 -4.46
N LYS A 62 -3.72 11.76 -4.13
CA LYS A 62 -2.53 12.61 -4.05
C LYS A 62 -1.57 12.11 -2.97
N ILE A 63 -2.06 11.80 -1.79
CA ILE A 63 -1.22 11.28 -0.69
C ILE A 63 -0.62 9.93 -1.06
N SER A 64 -1.44 8.99 -1.54
CA SER A 64 -0.97 7.67 -1.95
C SER A 64 0.11 7.76 -3.01
N SER A 65 -0.08 8.60 -4.02
CA SER A 65 0.92 8.81 -5.07
C SER A 65 2.25 9.35 -4.52
N LYS A 66 2.19 10.33 -3.60
CA LYS A 66 3.40 10.87 -2.96
C LYS A 66 4.10 9.82 -2.10
N MET A 67 3.34 9.03 -1.32
CA MET A 67 3.89 7.94 -0.51
C MET A 67 4.53 6.86 -1.37
N SER A 68 3.88 6.41 -2.45
CA SER A 68 4.44 5.41 -3.37
C SER A 68 5.76 5.87 -3.98
N ASN A 69 5.82 7.13 -4.43
CA ASN A 69 7.06 7.69 -4.96
C ASN A 69 8.15 7.76 -3.88
N PHE A 70 7.81 8.22 -2.67
CA PHE A 70 8.76 8.27 -1.56
C PHE A 70 9.33 6.88 -1.22
N ILE A 71 8.47 5.87 -1.10
CA ILE A 71 8.87 4.49 -0.81
C ILE A 71 9.73 3.93 -1.94
N TYR A 72 9.40 4.21 -3.20
CA TYR A 72 10.20 3.78 -4.34
C TYR A 72 11.63 4.31 -4.25
N TYR A 73 11.80 5.62 -4.01
CA TYR A 73 13.12 6.23 -3.89
C TYR A 73 13.88 5.77 -2.63
N GLN A 74 13.19 5.60 -1.50
CA GLN A 74 13.78 5.03 -0.29
C GLN A 74 14.30 3.61 -0.52
N ASN A 75 13.49 2.74 -1.12
CA ASN A 75 13.90 1.37 -1.43
C ASN A 75 15.09 1.34 -2.37
N MET A 76 15.09 2.17 -3.42
CA MET A 76 16.22 2.29 -4.33
C MET A 76 17.50 2.70 -3.60
N GLY A 77 17.42 3.67 -2.69
CA GLY A 77 18.55 4.09 -1.85
C GLY A 77 19.05 2.98 -0.92
N ILE A 78 18.15 2.26 -0.26
CA ILE A 78 18.48 1.11 0.60
C ILE A 78 19.14 -0.01 -0.21
N SER A 79 18.61 -0.32 -1.39
CA SER A 79 19.17 -1.33 -2.29
C SER A 79 20.57 -0.95 -2.76
N ALA A 80 20.81 0.31 -3.13
CA ALA A 80 22.13 0.81 -3.50
C ALA A 80 23.11 0.70 -2.32
N ASN A 81 22.70 1.11 -1.12
CA ASN A 81 23.53 1.00 0.08
C ASN A 81 23.90 -0.47 0.38
N LYS A 82 22.93 -1.38 0.30
CA LYS A 82 23.15 -2.82 0.46
C LYS A 82 24.14 -3.37 -0.57
N PHE A 83 24.03 -2.93 -1.83
CA PHE A 83 24.98 -3.29 -2.89
C PHE A 83 26.41 -2.83 -2.54
N TYR A 84 26.60 -1.56 -2.19
CA TYR A 84 27.90 -1.03 -1.81
C TYR A 84 28.51 -1.77 -0.61
N LYS A 85 27.70 -2.04 0.42
CA LYS A 85 28.14 -2.79 1.59
C LYS A 85 28.62 -4.20 1.20
N SER A 86 27.85 -4.90 0.36
CA SER A 86 28.23 -6.23 -0.13
C SER A 86 29.55 -6.21 -0.91
N SER A 87 29.75 -5.22 -1.79
CA SER A 87 31.00 -5.09 -2.54
C SER A 87 32.20 -4.80 -1.63
N ILE A 88 32.02 -3.97 -0.61
CA ILE A 88 33.07 -3.67 0.39
C ILE A 88 33.42 -4.92 1.19
N ASP A 89 32.41 -5.68 1.65
CA ASP A 89 32.60 -6.92 2.41
C ASP A 89 33.36 -7.97 1.57
N GLU A 90 33.03 -8.08 0.28
CA GLU A 90 33.73 -8.98 -0.65
C GLU A 90 35.20 -8.58 -0.85
N PHE A 91 35.47 -7.29 -1.04
CA PHE A 91 36.83 -6.78 -1.17
C PHE A 91 37.66 -7.03 0.10
N HIS A 92 37.06 -6.81 1.28
CA HIS A 92 37.71 -7.13 2.56
C HIS A 92 38.08 -8.61 2.65
N LYS A 93 37.19 -9.50 2.22
CA LYS A 93 37.44 -10.95 2.20
C LYS A 93 38.59 -11.32 1.28
N TYR A 94 38.67 -10.75 0.07
CA TYR A 94 39.80 -10.95 -0.84
C TYR A 94 41.12 -10.47 -0.23
N LEU A 95 41.16 -9.29 0.37
CA LEU A 95 42.36 -8.75 1.00
C LEU A 95 42.85 -9.61 2.16
N GLN A 96 41.93 -10.21 2.93
CA GLN A 96 42.28 -11.08 4.04
C GLN A 96 42.89 -12.40 3.54
N ALA A 97 42.27 -13.00 2.52
CA ALA A 97 42.80 -14.21 1.87
C ALA A 97 44.19 -14.00 1.23
N ASP A 98 44.46 -12.84 0.61
CA ASP A 98 45.78 -12.53 0.05
C ASP A 98 46.86 -12.40 1.14
N LYS A 99 46.52 -11.77 2.28
CA LYS A 99 47.43 -11.67 3.43
C LYS A 99 47.77 -13.05 4.00
N GLU A 100 46.78 -13.92 4.16
CA GLU A 100 46.98 -15.29 4.68
C GLU A 100 47.89 -16.10 3.76
N ASN A 101 47.66 -16.06 2.44
CA ASN A 101 48.51 -16.73 1.45
C ASN A 101 49.96 -16.19 1.41
N LYS A 102 50.17 -14.88 1.59
CA LYS A 102 51.53 -14.31 1.69
C LYS A 102 52.27 -14.71 2.96
N PHE A 103 51.56 -14.91 4.06
CA PHE A 103 52.15 -15.38 5.32
C PHE A 103 52.54 -16.85 5.26
N GLU A 104 51.76 -17.71 4.60
CA GLU A 104 52.13 -19.11 4.39
C GLU A 104 53.36 -19.23 3.49
N ASN A 105 53.41 -18.53 2.35
CA ASN A 105 54.56 -18.57 1.45
C ASN A 105 55.87 -18.07 2.08
N LYS A 106 55.81 -17.22 3.11
CA LYS A 106 56.98 -16.77 3.89
C LYS A 106 57.43 -17.76 4.97
N LYS A 107 56.58 -18.71 5.38
CA LYS A 107 56.95 -19.76 6.36
C LYS A 107 57.63 -20.97 5.72
N PHE A 108 57.47 -21.14 4.41
CA PHE A 108 58.04 -22.25 3.64
C PHE A 108 59.28 -21.86 2.82
N SER A 109 59.83 -20.66 3.03
CA SER A 109 61.10 -20.19 2.46
C SER A 109 62.08 -19.82 3.56
#